data_AF-A0A524QYB7-F1
#
_entry.id   AF-A0A524QYB7-F1
#
_cell.length_a   1.000
_cell.length_b   1.000
_cell.length_c   1.000
_cell.angle_alpha   90.00
_cell.angle_beta   90.00
_cell.angle_gamma   90.00
#
_symmetry.space_group_name_H-M   'P 1'
#
loop_
_entity.id
_entity.type
_entity.pdbx_description
1 polymer ?
#
loop_
_entity_poly.entity_id
_entity_poly.type
_entity_poly.pdbx_seq_one_letter_code
_entity_poly.pdbx_strand_id
1 'polypeptide(L)'
;MAKITLTKTRRRRKEALSPEEAKRRRQDYQRQYYLAHREKAKEYQRQYNLLHKKKQRLPGAKGRNAMEFKRDIMRMTYNTHDLMHSPAEKTLKMLQKIIAGEKMFTMWSWNRH
;
A
#
# COMPACT_ATOMS: atom_id res chain seq x y z
N MET A 1 68.98 -19.10 49.46
CA MET A 1 67.56 -18.69 49.32
C MET A 1 67.29 -18.35 47.86
N ALA A 2 66.57 -19.20 47.12
CA ALA A 2 66.29 -19.00 45.70
C ALA A 2 64.97 -18.22 45.50
N LYS A 3 65.01 -17.12 44.75
CA LYS A 3 63.84 -16.30 44.43
C LYS A 3 63.11 -16.94 43.24
N ILE A 4 61.93 -17.49 43.48
CA ILE A 4 61.05 -18.03 42.44
C ILE A 4 60.42 -16.84 41.69
N THR A 5 60.86 -16.61 40.46
CA THR A 5 60.20 -15.63 39.57
C THR A 5 58.94 -16.27 38.98
N LEU A 6 57.78 -15.87 39.51
CA LEU A 6 56.48 -16.26 38.99
C LEU A 6 56.24 -15.55 37.65
N THR A 7 56.55 -16.20 36.53
CA THR A 7 56.20 -15.67 35.21
C THR A 7 54.69 -15.76 35.05
N LYS A 8 54.02 -14.59 34.95
CA LYS A 8 52.57 -14.47 34.73
C LYS A 8 52.16 -15.42 33.61
N THR A 9 51.46 -16.49 33.98
CA THR A 9 50.84 -17.43 33.04
C THR A 9 50.01 -16.64 32.05
N ARG A 10 50.39 -16.70 30.77
CA ARG A 10 49.68 -16.12 29.63
C ARG A 10 48.20 -16.43 29.78
N ARG A 11 47.38 -15.39 30.00
CA ARG A 11 45.92 -15.48 29.98
C ARG A 11 45.54 -16.26 28.72
N ARG A 12 44.91 -17.42 28.89
CA ARG A 12 44.31 -18.19 27.78
C ARG A 12 43.43 -17.21 27.00
N ARG A 13 43.90 -16.77 25.83
CA ARG A 13 43.07 -16.01 24.90
C ARG A 13 41.90 -16.95 24.59
N LYS A 14 40.68 -16.58 25.01
CA LYS A 14 39.46 -17.20 24.45
C LYS A 14 39.67 -17.19 22.95
N GLU A 15 39.71 -18.35 22.32
CA GLU A 15 39.82 -18.50 20.88
C GLU A 15 38.75 -17.60 20.27
N ALA A 16 39.18 -16.46 19.75
CA ALA A 16 38.28 -15.54 19.10
C ALA A 16 37.74 -16.32 17.90
N LEU A 17 36.42 -16.52 17.86
CA LEU A 17 35.75 -17.10 16.70
C LEU A 17 36.36 -16.50 15.43
N SER A 18 36.58 -17.34 14.42
CA SER A 18 37.07 -16.84 13.14
C SER A 18 36.22 -15.64 12.71
N PRO A 19 36.82 -14.56 12.14
CA PRO A 19 36.08 -13.36 11.75
C PRO A 19 34.79 -13.68 10.95
N GLU A 20 34.83 -14.74 10.16
CA GLU A 20 33.70 -15.27 9.40
C GLU A 20 32.60 -15.90 10.26
N GLU A 21 32.95 -16.68 11.29
CA GLU A 21 31.98 -17.28 12.20
C GLU A 21 31.31 -16.23 13.08
N ALA A 22 32.07 -15.21 13.51
CA ALA A 22 31.51 -14.07 14.24
C ALA A 22 30.54 -13.25 13.36
N LYS A 23 30.82 -13.13 12.06
CA LYS A 23 29.93 -12.49 11.08
C LYS A 23 28.64 -13.29 10.87
N ARG A 24 28.74 -14.62 10.71
CA ARG A 24 27.57 -15.52 10.58
C ARG A 24 26.67 -15.44 11.82
N ARG A 25 27.24 -15.53 13.03
CA ARG A 25 26.46 -15.40 14.27
C ARG A 25 25.71 -14.07 14.39
N ARG A 26 26.30 -12.97 13.94
CA ARG A 26 25.62 -11.66 13.90
C ARG A 26 24.44 -11.65 12.92
N GLN A 27 24.62 -12.23 11.74
CA GLN A 27 23.56 -12.34 10.74
C GLN A 27 22.41 -13.23 11.21
N ASP A 28 22.73 -14.38 11.82
CA ASP A 28 21.73 -15.30 12.37
C ASP A 28 20.94 -14.67 13.51
N TYR A 29 21.62 -13.95 14.42
CA TYR A 29 20.97 -13.21 15.49
C TYR A 29 20.01 -12.15 14.93
N GLN A 30 20.44 -11.37 13.95
CA GLN A 30 19.60 -10.37 13.31
C GLN A 30 18.39 -11.02 12.63
N ARG A 31 18.58 -12.14 11.92
CA ARG A 31 17.50 -12.88 11.26
C ARG A 31 16.47 -13.40 12.26
N GLN A 32 16.92 -14.01 13.36
CA GLN A 32 16.01 -14.50 14.41
C GLN A 32 15.25 -13.36 15.07
N TYR A 33 15.92 -12.24 15.34
CA TYR A 33 15.28 -11.05 15.88
C TYR A 33 14.15 -10.54 14.96
N TYR A 34 14.41 -10.43 13.66
CA TYR A 34 13.38 -10.03 12.69
C TYR A 34 12.22 -11.02 12.62
N LEU A 35 12.49 -12.33 12.60
CA LEU A 35 11.44 -13.36 12.55
C LEU A 35 10.55 -13.31 13.79
N ALA A 36 11.14 -13.18 14.99
CA ALA A 36 10.41 -13.10 16.25
C ALA A 36 9.52 -11.85 16.37
N HIS A 37 9.88 -10.74 15.72
CA HIS A 37 9.18 -9.46 15.83
C HIS A 37 8.31 -9.11 14.62
N ARG A 38 8.47 -9.83 13.49
CA ARG A 38 7.65 -9.66 12.29
C ARG A 38 6.17 -9.88 12.56
N GLU A 39 5.85 -10.88 13.37
CA GLU A 39 4.46 -11.20 13.70
C GLU A 39 3.85 -10.13 14.63
N LYS A 40 4.60 -9.63 15.62
CA LYS A 40 4.15 -8.53 16.50
C LYS A 40 3.79 -7.25 15.73
N ALA A 41 4.60 -6.88 14.73
CA ALA A 41 4.34 -5.72 13.89
C ALA A 41 3.07 -5.90 13.02
N LYS A 42 2.87 -7.10 12.46
CA LYS A 42 1.65 -7.41 11.69
C LYS A 42 0.41 -7.45 12.59
N GLU A 43 0.52 -8.00 13.79
CA GLU A 43 -0.56 -8.08 14.77
C GLU A 43 -1.00 -6.68 15.19
N TYR A 44 -0.04 -5.80 15.50
CA TYR A 44 -0.34 -4.40 15.82
C TYR A 44 -1.07 -3.70 14.67
N GLN A 45 -0.59 -3.87 13.43
CA GLN A 45 -1.25 -3.30 12.25
C GLN A 45 -2.65 -3.88 12.03
N ARG A 46 -2.84 -5.18 12.26
CA ARG A 46 -4.16 -5.85 12.17
C ARG A 46 -5.13 -5.30 13.21
N GLN A 47 -4.70 -5.22 14.46
CA GLN A 47 -5.52 -4.68 15.54
C GLN A 47 -5.86 -3.21 15.30
N TYR A 48 -4.90 -2.40 14.85
CA TYR A 48 -5.15 -1.02 14.46
C TYR A 48 -6.18 -0.92 13.32
N ASN A 49 -6.04 -1.74 12.26
CA ASN A 49 -7.00 -1.78 11.15
C ASN A 49 -8.41 -2.22 11.59
N LEU A 50 -8.50 -3.14 12.55
CA LEU A 50 -9.77 -3.63 13.11
C LEU A 50 -10.43 -2.58 14.00
N LEU A 51 -9.67 -1.98 14.91
CA LEU A 51 -10.15 -1.07 15.95
C LEU A 51 -10.39 0.34 15.40
N HIS A 52 -9.62 0.74 14.41
CA HIS A 52 -9.77 2.03 13.74
C HIS A 52 -10.27 1.84 12.34
N LYS A 53 -11.19 0.86 12.12
CA LYS A 53 -11.95 0.65 10.87
C LYS A 53 -12.16 1.99 10.21
N LYS A 54 -11.22 2.36 9.33
CA LYS A 54 -11.27 3.64 8.65
C LYS A 54 -12.60 3.52 7.95
N LYS A 55 -13.48 4.50 8.16
CA LYS A 55 -14.67 4.65 7.34
C LYS A 55 -14.17 4.84 5.90
N GLN A 56 -13.72 3.78 5.23
CA GLN A 56 -13.66 3.66 3.80
C GLN A 56 -15.10 3.45 3.33
N ARG A 57 -16.00 4.34 3.77
CA ARG A 57 -17.14 4.78 2.98
C ARG A 57 -16.59 5.88 2.08
N LEU A 58 -15.70 5.49 1.18
CA LEU A 58 -15.39 6.27 -0.01
C LEU A 58 -15.82 5.42 -1.21
N PRO A 59 -16.38 6.02 -2.25
CA PRO A 59 -17.08 5.29 -3.30
C PRO A 59 -16.09 4.42 -4.08
N GLY A 60 -16.35 3.11 -4.19
CA GLY A 60 -15.56 2.20 -5.04
C GLY A 60 -14.66 1.17 -4.34
N ALA A 61 -14.93 0.80 -3.08
CA ALA A 61 -14.17 -0.25 -2.39
C ALA A 61 -14.27 -1.61 -3.13
N LYS A 62 -13.16 -2.06 -3.72
CA LYS A 62 -13.01 -3.40 -4.32
C LYS A 62 -12.70 -4.44 -3.23
N GLY A 63 -13.51 -5.48 -3.13
CA GLY A 63 -13.30 -6.64 -2.26
C GLY A 63 -14.43 -7.66 -2.40
N ARG A 64 -14.20 -8.93 -2.05
CA ARG A 64 -15.16 -10.05 -2.25
C ARG A 64 -16.49 -9.90 -1.50
N ASN A 65 -16.55 -9.02 -0.50
CA ASN A 65 -17.76 -8.70 0.27
C ASN A 65 -18.24 -7.25 0.06
N ALA A 66 -17.71 -6.54 -0.94
CA ALA A 66 -18.25 -5.26 -1.31
C ALA A 66 -19.61 -5.51 -1.95
N MET A 67 -20.69 -5.22 -1.23
CA MET A 67 -22.01 -5.09 -1.83
C MET A 67 -21.83 -4.16 -3.03
N GLU A 68 -22.09 -4.66 -4.23
CA GLU A 68 -21.86 -3.98 -5.49
C GLU A 68 -22.86 -2.82 -5.59
N PHE A 69 -22.67 -1.78 -4.80
CA PHE A 69 -23.30 -0.49 -5.01
C PHE A 69 -22.62 0.07 -6.25
N LYS A 70 -23.08 -0.37 -7.43
CA LYS A 70 -23.03 0.43 -8.65
C LYS A 70 -23.82 1.69 -8.34
N ARG A 71 -23.16 2.65 -7.70
CA ARG A 71 -23.54 4.03 -7.90
C ARG A 71 -23.25 4.23 -9.37
N ASP A 72 -24.28 4.11 -10.19
CA ASP A 72 -24.25 4.75 -11.49
C ASP A 72 -23.89 6.19 -11.16
N ILE A 73 -22.63 6.55 -11.39
CA ILE A 73 -22.23 7.94 -11.51
C ILE A 73 -22.90 8.34 -12.80
N MET A 74 -24.21 8.56 -12.70
CA MET A 74 -25.08 8.83 -13.81
C MET A 74 -24.69 10.26 -14.17
N ARG A 75 -23.72 10.38 -15.08
CA ARG A 75 -23.23 11.68 -15.54
C ARG A 75 -24.45 12.41 -16.08
N MET A 76 -24.89 13.42 -15.34
CA MET A 76 -26.14 14.14 -15.61
C MET A 76 -26.03 15.04 -16.83
N THR A 77 -24.80 15.33 -17.26
CA THR A 77 -24.48 16.29 -18.32
C THR A 77 -23.66 15.65 -19.44
N TYR A 78 -24.06 15.90 -20.68
CA TYR A 78 -23.22 15.70 -21.85
C TYR A 78 -22.50 17.01 -22.19
N ASN A 79 -21.19 16.94 -22.45
CA ASN A 79 -20.43 18.08 -22.94
C ASN A 79 -20.36 18.10 -24.47
N THR A 80 -20.01 19.25 -25.05
CA THR A 80 -19.76 19.37 -26.49
C THR A 80 -18.74 18.34 -27.00
N HIS A 81 -17.64 18.12 -26.26
CA HIS A 81 -16.65 17.10 -26.59
C HIS A 81 -17.27 15.69 -26.69
N ASP A 82 -18.20 15.35 -25.79
CA ASP A 82 -18.85 14.03 -25.78
C ASP A 82 -19.73 13.82 -27.02
N LEU A 83 -20.35 14.88 -27.54
CA LEU A 83 -21.18 14.84 -28.75
C LEU A 83 -20.33 14.84 -30.04
N MET A 84 -19.29 15.67 -30.09
CA MET A 84 -18.51 15.91 -31.31
C MET A 84 -17.49 14.81 -31.62
N HIS A 85 -16.99 14.10 -30.61
CA HIS A 85 -16.00 13.03 -30.78
C HIS A 85 -16.59 11.62 -30.67
N SER A 86 -17.92 11.51 -30.55
CA SER A 86 -18.60 10.21 -30.52
C SER A 86 -19.06 9.78 -31.92
N PRO A 87 -19.15 8.46 -32.18
CA PRO A 87 -19.77 7.94 -33.40
C PRO A 87 -21.22 8.42 -33.56
N ALA A 88 -21.68 8.58 -34.80
CA ALA A 88 -22.98 9.16 -35.13
C ALA A 88 -24.17 8.52 -34.38
N GLU A 89 -24.22 7.20 -34.30
CA GLU A 89 -25.27 6.46 -33.59
C GLU A 89 -25.33 6.80 -32.09
N LYS A 90 -24.16 6.98 -31.48
CA LYS A 90 -24.05 7.31 -30.06
C LYS A 90 -24.49 8.75 -29.83
N THR A 91 -24.09 9.66 -30.72
CA THR A 91 -24.52 11.07 -30.68
C THR A 91 -26.04 11.19 -30.80
N LEU A 92 -26.67 10.43 -31.69
CA LEU A 92 -28.13 10.37 -31.82
C LEU A 92 -28.80 9.93 -30.51
N LYS A 93 -28.30 8.87 -29.87
CA LYS A 93 -28.81 8.42 -28.56
C LYS A 93 -28.60 9.45 -27.46
N MET A 94 -27.49 10.17 -27.46
CA MET A 94 -27.22 11.25 -26.49
C MET A 94 -28.18 12.43 -26.70
N LEU A 95 -28.42 12.83 -27.95
CA LEU A 95 -29.37 13.89 -28.29
C LEU A 95 -30.80 13.52 -27.91
N GLN A 96 -31.23 12.28 -28.18
CA GLN A 96 -32.55 11.80 -27.76
C GLN A 96 -32.76 11.93 -26.24
N LYS A 97 -31.73 11.58 -25.44
CA LYS A 97 -31.78 11.72 -23.98
C LYS A 97 -31.79 13.17 -23.50
N ILE A 98 -31.13 14.07 -24.24
CA ILE A 98 -31.18 15.51 -23.97
C ILE A 98 -32.58 16.05 -24.24
N ILE A 99 -33.15 15.70 -25.40
CA ILE A 99 -34.51 16.13 -25.80
C ILE A 99 -35.57 15.57 -24.83
N ALA A 100 -35.42 14.33 -24.38
CA ALA A 100 -36.29 13.71 -23.38
C ALA A 100 -36.16 14.31 -21.96
N GLY A 101 -35.21 15.22 -21.73
CA GLY A 101 -34.96 15.83 -20.42
C GLY A 101 -34.28 14.91 -19.40
N GLU A 102 -33.87 13.70 -19.81
CA GLU A 102 -33.15 12.75 -18.95
C GLU A 102 -31.72 13.20 -18.62
N LYS A 103 -31.16 14.06 -19.49
CA LYS A 103 -29.76 14.51 -19.45
C LYS A 103 -29.67 15.98 -19.83
N MET A 104 -28.84 16.73 -19.11
CA MET A 104 -28.52 18.11 -19.41
C MET A 104 -27.38 18.21 -20.43
N PHE A 105 -27.28 19.33 -21.14
CA PHE A 105 -26.20 19.63 -22.08
C PHE A 105 -25.41 20.84 -21.60
N THR A 106 -24.08 20.77 -21.63
CA THR A 106 -23.18 21.84 -21.20
C THR A 106 -22.11 22.13 -22.25
N MET A 107 -21.92 23.41 -22.57
CA MET A 107 -20.96 23.87 -23.59
C MET A 107 -19.67 24.37 -22.94
N TRP A 108 -18.97 23.51 -22.20
CA TRP A 108 -17.62 23.84 -21.69
C TRP A 108 -16.57 23.41 -22.70
N SER A 109 -15.93 24.36 -23.37
CA SER A 109 -14.69 24.14 -24.11
C SER A 109 -13.52 24.23 -23.13
N TRP A 110 -12.60 23.27 -23.18
CA TRP A 110 -11.36 23.36 -22.42
C TRP A 110 -10.52 24.50 -22.99
N ASN A 111 -10.61 25.68 -22.39
CA ASN A 111 -9.54 26.67 -22.44
C ASN A 111 -8.93 26.77 -21.04
N ARG A 112 -8.15 25.75 -20.67
CA ARG A 112 -7.21 25.86 -19.55
C ARG A 112 -5.97 26.57 -20.09
N HIS A 113 -5.87 27.87 -19.81
CA HIS A 113 -4.59 28.59 -19.87
C HIS A 113 -3.63 28.02 -18.82
#